data_AF-A0A1H2FXE0-F1
#
_entry.id   AF-A0A1H2FXE0-F1
#
_cell.length_a   1.000
_cell.length_b   1.000
_cell.length_c   1.000
_cell.angle_alpha   90.00
_cell.angle_beta   90.00
_cell.angle_gamma   90.00
#
_symmetry.space_group_name_H-M   'P 1'
#
loop_
_entity.id
_entity.type
_entity.pdbx_description
1 polymer ?
#
loop_
_entity_poly.entity_id
_entity_poly.type
_entity_poly.pdbx_seq_one_letter_code
_entity_poly.pdbx_strand_id
1 'polypeptide(L)'
;MKKKIKFFIRSYIIILFLGIISCEDDCGPFPNKFKISSLNSEILQIEVLNEKHQIKLSEIENNSVSYEKYSIRITAEIETYFAYEKSKMKNIFIENSYACSPAPPKTDEKITNIEIYTNNDYNSMNQSGQNINQLFDVLVLNHFSSFPYYEKFDLIEYINTNPNIANELIFVLKEAPENNDNFIFEIKYYQNGIDLNEYSFVTNEIEIRKE
;
A
#
# COMPACT_ATOMS: atom_id res chain seq x y z
N MET A 1 -17.89 -42.12 -51.13
CA MET A 1 -16.96 -41.68 -50.05
C MET A 1 -16.90 -40.17 -49.83
N LYS A 2 -16.80 -39.32 -50.88
CA LYS A 2 -16.64 -37.85 -50.74
C LYS A 2 -17.70 -37.13 -49.89
N LYS A 3 -18.97 -37.57 -49.91
CA LYS A 3 -20.06 -36.98 -49.08
C LYS A 3 -19.95 -37.31 -47.58
N LYS A 4 -19.46 -38.50 -47.22
CA LYS A 4 -19.29 -38.91 -45.80
C LYS A 4 -18.13 -38.14 -45.15
N ILE A 5 -17.02 -37.96 -45.87
CA ILE A 5 -15.85 -37.19 -45.39
C ILE A 5 -16.21 -35.71 -45.15
N LYS A 6 -17.02 -35.09 -46.03
CA LYS A 6 -17.51 -33.72 -45.83
C LYS A 6 -18.40 -33.56 -44.60
N PHE A 7 -19.15 -34.59 -44.21
CA PHE A 7 -19.97 -34.58 -42.99
C PHE A 7 -19.10 -34.64 -41.73
N PHE A 8 -18.09 -35.51 -41.71
CA PHE A 8 -17.15 -35.59 -40.59
C PHE A 8 -16.34 -34.30 -40.40
N ILE A 9 -15.89 -33.68 -41.50
CA ILE A 9 -15.16 -32.39 -41.43
C ILE A 9 -16.06 -31.26 -40.91
N ARG A 10 -17.32 -31.19 -41.36
CA ARG A 10 -18.27 -30.18 -40.85
C ARG A 10 -18.62 -30.39 -39.38
N SER A 11 -18.83 -31.63 -38.96
CA SER A 11 -19.07 -31.98 -37.55
C SER A 11 -17.88 -31.62 -36.67
N TYR A 12 -16.66 -31.93 -37.14
CA TYR A 12 -15.43 -31.56 -36.45
C TYR A 12 -15.26 -30.04 -36.31
N ILE A 13 -15.53 -29.27 -37.37
CA ILE A 13 -15.46 -27.79 -37.33
C ILE A 13 -16.51 -27.22 -36.36
N ILE A 14 -17.73 -27.75 -36.32
CA ILE A 14 -18.77 -27.29 -35.38
C ILE A 14 -18.36 -27.57 -33.93
N ILE A 15 -17.81 -28.75 -33.64
CA ILE A 15 -17.31 -29.09 -32.29
C ILE A 15 -16.12 -28.19 -31.91
N LEU A 16 -15.23 -27.90 -32.87
CA LEU A 16 -14.07 -27.05 -32.66
C LEU A 16 -14.46 -25.58 -32.42
N PHE A 17 -15.53 -25.09 -33.06
CA PHE A 17 -16.08 -23.74 -32.82
C PHE A 17 -16.92 -23.63 -31.54
N LEU A 18 -17.60 -24.70 -31.11
CA LEU A 18 -18.31 -24.73 -29.83
C LEU A 18 -17.35 -24.77 -28.63
N GLY A 19 -16.14 -25.32 -28.81
CA GLY A 19 -15.11 -25.35 -27.76
C GLY A 19 -14.44 -23.99 -27.47
N ILE A 20 -14.65 -22.96 -28.30
CA ILE A 20 -13.99 -21.64 -28.16
C ILE A 20 -14.88 -20.59 -27.45
N ILE A 21 -16.13 -20.92 -27.10
CA ILE A 21 -17.10 -19.94 -26.55
C ILE A 21 -17.25 -20.04 -25.02
N SER A 22 -16.58 -20.97 -24.35
CA SER A 22 -16.73 -21.17 -22.90
C SER A 22 -15.69 -20.42 -22.06
N CYS A 23 -15.67 -19.08 -22.15
CA CYS A 23 -15.14 -18.25 -21.06
C CYS A 23 -16.32 -17.84 -20.17
N GLU A 24 -16.70 -18.69 -19.21
CA GLU A 24 -17.47 -18.26 -18.04
C GLU A 24 -16.47 -17.95 -16.92
N ASP A 25 -16.53 -16.73 -16.37
CA ASP A 25 -15.62 -16.14 -15.37
C ASP A 25 -15.76 -16.76 -13.97
N ASP A 26 -15.97 -18.05 -13.86
CA ASP A 26 -16.38 -18.68 -12.60
C ASP A 26 -15.20 -19.39 -11.91
N CYS A 27 -14.09 -18.65 -11.89
CA CYS A 27 -12.94 -18.83 -11.03
C CYS A 27 -13.39 -18.71 -9.56
N GLY A 28 -12.89 -19.60 -8.68
CA GLY A 28 -13.40 -19.83 -7.32
C GLY A 28 -13.60 -18.57 -6.46
N PRO A 29 -14.21 -18.68 -5.27
CA PRO A 29 -14.34 -17.52 -4.41
C PRO A 29 -12.94 -17.06 -3.99
N PHE A 30 -12.53 -15.88 -4.45
CA PHE A 30 -11.33 -15.19 -4.00
C PHE A 30 -11.73 -13.95 -3.20
N PRO A 31 -11.05 -13.64 -2.07
CA PRO A 31 -11.31 -12.41 -1.33
C PRO A 31 -11.10 -11.21 -2.24
N ASN A 32 -12.12 -10.37 -2.36
CA ASN A 32 -12.11 -9.18 -3.23
C ASN A 32 -12.04 -7.88 -2.42
N LYS A 33 -12.19 -7.96 -1.09
CA LYS A 33 -12.10 -6.83 -0.18
C LYS A 33 -11.12 -7.11 0.95
N PHE A 34 -10.59 -6.03 1.51
CA PHE A 34 -9.82 -6.09 2.74
C PHE A 34 -10.12 -4.91 3.64
N LYS A 35 -9.86 -5.10 4.94
CA LYS A 35 -9.92 -4.08 5.98
C LYS A 35 -8.61 -3.99 6.73
N ILE A 36 -8.39 -2.90 7.45
CA ILE A 36 -7.20 -2.71 8.28
C ILE A 36 -7.51 -3.15 9.72
N SER A 37 -6.75 -4.12 10.22
CA SER A 37 -6.90 -4.62 11.60
C SER A 37 -6.03 -3.87 12.60
N SER A 38 -4.83 -3.46 12.18
CA SER A 38 -3.89 -2.71 13.01
C SER A 38 -2.87 -1.95 12.15
N LEU A 39 -2.15 -1.01 12.79
CA LEU A 39 -1.01 -0.30 12.22
C LEU A 39 0.20 -0.54 13.12
N ASN A 40 1.34 -0.82 12.50
CA ASN A 40 2.63 -0.95 13.17
C ASN A 40 3.55 0.17 12.70
N SER A 41 4.42 0.66 13.58
CA SER A 41 5.33 1.76 13.26
C SER A 41 6.71 1.59 13.87
N GLU A 42 7.70 2.13 13.18
CA GLU A 42 9.10 2.08 13.57
C GLU A 42 9.89 3.21 12.89
N ILE A 43 11.06 3.51 13.46
CA ILE A 43 12.03 4.42 12.83
C ILE A 43 13.14 3.61 12.15
N LEU A 44 13.52 4.02 10.95
CA LEU A 44 14.48 3.30 10.12
C LEU A 44 15.41 4.28 9.41
N GLN A 45 16.58 3.76 9.05
CA GLN A 45 17.43 4.41 8.07
C GLN A 45 16.92 4.06 6.66
N ILE A 46 16.77 5.07 5.81
CA ILE A 46 16.39 4.91 4.40
C ILE A 46 17.55 5.24 3.46
N GLU A 47 17.66 4.45 2.40
CA GLU A 47 18.54 4.71 1.25
C GLU A 47 17.70 4.58 -0.04
N VAL A 48 17.60 5.67 -0.80
CA VAL A 48 16.93 5.68 -2.10
C VAL A 48 17.93 5.26 -3.18
N LEU A 49 17.71 4.09 -3.77
CA LEU A 49 18.65 3.43 -4.68
C LEU A 49 18.60 3.97 -6.11
N ASN A 50 17.46 4.56 -6.52
CA ASN A 50 17.28 5.11 -7.86
C ASN A 50 16.09 6.09 -7.95
N GLU A 51 15.96 6.72 -9.12
CA GLU A 51 14.89 7.66 -9.47
C GLU A 51 13.47 7.05 -9.40
N LYS A 52 13.35 5.72 -9.41
CA LYS A 52 12.08 5.01 -9.27
C LYS A 52 11.72 4.72 -7.81
N HIS A 53 12.40 5.37 -6.87
CA HIS A 53 12.21 5.21 -5.42
C HIS A 53 12.23 3.74 -4.99
N GLN A 54 13.12 2.95 -5.57
CA GLN A 54 13.50 1.70 -4.91
C GLN A 54 14.30 2.06 -3.68
N ILE A 55 13.89 1.53 -2.54
CA ILE A 55 14.49 1.87 -1.25
C ILE A 55 15.11 0.66 -0.60
N LYS A 56 16.11 0.92 0.23
CA LYS A 56 16.62 -0.02 1.20
C LYS A 56 16.39 0.58 2.58
N LEU A 57 15.82 -0.24 3.47
CA LEU A 57 15.59 0.11 4.86
C LEU A 57 16.53 -0.71 5.74
N SER A 58 17.06 -0.07 6.77
CA SER A 58 17.87 -0.72 7.80
C SER A 58 17.62 -0.10 9.17
N GLU A 59 17.95 -0.83 10.22
CA GLU A 59 17.89 -0.29 11.57
C GLU A 59 18.87 0.87 11.75
N ILE A 60 18.54 1.77 12.67
CA ILE A 60 19.40 2.88 13.06
C ILE A 60 20.31 2.38 14.19
N GLU A 61 21.55 2.02 13.87
CA GLU A 61 22.48 1.38 14.82
C GLU A 61 22.96 2.31 15.94
N ASN A 62 23.08 3.61 15.64
CA ASN A 62 23.47 4.64 16.60
C ASN A 62 22.25 5.51 16.90
N ASN A 63 22.18 6.15 18.07
CA ASN A 63 21.08 7.06 18.41
C ASN A 63 21.16 8.42 17.64
N SER A 64 21.68 8.38 16.41
CA SER A 64 21.99 9.52 15.57
C SER A 64 21.95 9.13 14.10
N VAL A 65 21.31 9.95 13.27
CA VAL A 65 21.14 9.72 11.83
C VAL A 65 21.13 11.04 11.07
N SER A 66 21.63 11.02 9.84
CA SER A 66 21.53 12.18 8.94
C SER A 66 20.08 12.37 8.50
N TYR A 67 19.59 13.61 8.41
CA TYR A 67 18.19 13.88 8.09
C TYR A 67 17.72 13.22 6.79
N GLU A 68 18.58 13.16 5.76
CA GLU A 68 18.29 12.53 4.46
C GLU A 68 18.02 11.03 4.55
N LYS A 69 18.53 10.41 5.61
CA LYS A 69 18.43 8.98 5.86
C LYS A 69 17.44 8.65 6.96
N TYR A 70 16.87 9.64 7.63
CA TYR A 70 15.86 9.39 8.65
C TYR A 70 14.51 9.07 8.00
N SER A 71 13.83 8.06 8.52
CA SER A 71 12.50 7.72 8.08
C SER A 71 11.64 7.15 9.22
N ILE A 72 10.34 7.38 9.11
CA ILE A 72 9.32 6.78 9.98
C ILE A 72 8.44 5.91 9.09
N ARG A 73 8.39 4.61 9.36
CA ARG A 73 7.56 3.66 8.62
C ARG A 73 6.28 3.38 9.38
N ILE A 74 5.15 3.36 8.67
CA ILE A 74 3.88 2.78 9.12
C ILE A 74 3.50 1.65 8.15
N THR A 75 3.24 0.46 8.69
CA THR A 75 2.78 -0.71 7.94
C THR A 75 1.40 -1.14 8.42
N ALA A 76 0.51 -1.41 7.48
CA ALA A 76 -0.85 -1.86 7.78
C ALA A 76 -0.95 -3.39 7.84
N GLU A 77 -1.58 -3.90 8.90
CA GLU A 77 -2.03 -5.29 8.94
C GLU A 77 -3.41 -5.40 8.29
N ILE A 78 -3.52 -6.35 7.36
CA ILE A 78 -4.66 -6.45 6.44
C ILE A 78 -5.41 -7.75 6.69
N GLU A 79 -6.73 -7.65 6.89
CA GLU A 79 -7.64 -8.79 6.91
C GLU A 79 -8.49 -8.82 5.64
N THR A 80 -8.36 -9.88 4.84
CA THR A 80 -9.14 -10.04 3.61
C THR A 80 -10.47 -10.75 3.87
N TYR A 81 -11.51 -10.36 3.13
CA TYR A 81 -12.84 -10.96 3.24
C TYR A 81 -13.57 -10.96 1.89
N PHE A 82 -14.68 -11.71 1.83
CA PHE A 82 -15.53 -11.80 0.65
C PHE A 82 -16.66 -10.77 0.75
N ALA A 83 -16.74 -9.86 -0.21
CA ALA A 83 -17.99 -9.15 -0.44
C ALA A 83 -18.98 -10.11 -1.10
N TYR A 84 -20.18 -10.26 -0.55
CA TYR A 84 -21.23 -11.12 -1.09
C TYR A 84 -21.64 -10.63 -2.48
N GLU A 85 -21.20 -11.34 -3.53
CA GLU A 85 -21.77 -11.20 -4.86
C GLU A 85 -22.88 -12.23 -5.03
N LYS A 86 -24.08 -11.75 -5.36
CA LYS A 86 -25.26 -12.60 -5.56
C LYS A 86 -25.03 -13.44 -6.82
N SER A 87 -24.59 -14.69 -6.65
CA SER A 87 -24.23 -15.53 -7.79
C SER A 87 -25.43 -15.77 -8.71
N LYS A 88 -25.19 -15.66 -10.03
CA LYS A 88 -26.11 -16.19 -11.05
C LYS A 88 -25.89 -17.70 -11.12
N MET A 89 -26.99 -18.46 -11.27
CA MET A 89 -26.99 -19.93 -11.25
C MET A 89 -25.90 -20.57 -12.13
N LYS A 90 -25.05 -21.42 -11.54
CA LYS A 90 -24.06 -22.26 -12.22
C LYS A 90 -24.69 -23.57 -12.74
N ASN A 91 -24.45 -23.93 -13.99
CA ASN A 91 -24.84 -25.22 -14.58
C ASN A 91 -23.96 -26.36 -14.03
N ILE A 92 -24.56 -27.52 -13.71
CA ILE A 92 -24.02 -28.54 -12.77
C ILE A 92 -23.11 -29.62 -13.44
N PHE A 93 -22.75 -29.54 -14.71
CA PHE A 93 -22.26 -30.75 -15.43
C PHE A 93 -20.92 -30.69 -16.17
N ILE A 94 -20.07 -29.69 -15.95
CA ILE A 94 -18.73 -29.66 -16.57
C ILE A 94 -17.69 -29.20 -15.55
N GLU A 95 -16.79 -30.10 -15.14
CA GLU A 95 -15.61 -29.75 -14.35
C GLU A 95 -14.57 -29.10 -15.26
N ASN A 96 -14.52 -27.77 -15.22
CA ASN A 96 -13.52 -27.00 -15.94
C ASN A 96 -12.32 -26.74 -15.02
N SER A 97 -11.14 -27.24 -15.40
CA SER A 97 -9.87 -26.86 -14.77
C SER A 97 -9.37 -25.54 -15.39
N TYR A 98 -9.56 -24.42 -14.70
CA TYR A 98 -9.12 -23.09 -15.14
C TYR A 98 -7.82 -22.64 -14.44
N ALA A 99 -6.95 -21.95 -15.18
CA ALA A 99 -5.80 -21.24 -14.63
C ALA A 99 -6.23 -19.82 -14.22
N CYS A 100 -6.77 -19.69 -13.01
CA CYS A 100 -7.26 -18.40 -12.50
C CYS A 100 -6.14 -17.63 -11.79
N SER A 101 -5.97 -16.35 -12.14
CA SER A 101 -5.21 -15.39 -11.32
C SER A 101 -6.21 -14.42 -10.68
N PRO A 102 -6.51 -14.53 -9.38
CA PRO A 102 -7.46 -13.63 -8.75
C PRO A 102 -7.00 -12.17 -8.81
N ALA A 103 -7.95 -11.26 -8.98
CA ALA A 103 -7.68 -9.84 -8.83
C ALA A 103 -7.29 -9.56 -7.36
N PRO A 104 -6.34 -8.65 -7.10
CA PRO A 104 -5.98 -8.30 -5.74
C PRO A 104 -7.19 -7.65 -5.01
N PRO A 105 -7.38 -7.95 -3.72
CA PRO A 105 -8.45 -7.36 -2.94
C PRO A 105 -8.25 -5.84 -2.81
N LYS A 106 -9.35 -5.10 -2.62
CA LYS A 106 -9.35 -3.64 -2.48
C LYS A 106 -9.99 -3.20 -1.17
N THR A 107 -9.60 -2.04 -0.67
CA THR A 107 -10.28 -1.37 0.45
C THR A 107 -11.04 -0.14 -0.01
N ASP A 108 -12.14 0.17 0.67
CA ASP A 108 -12.84 1.46 0.57
C ASP A 108 -12.48 2.39 1.74
N GLU A 109 -11.66 1.92 2.69
CA GLU A 109 -11.17 2.71 3.81
C GLU A 109 -10.20 3.77 3.32
N LYS A 110 -10.29 4.95 3.93
CA LYS A 110 -9.55 6.14 3.48
C LYS A 110 -8.79 6.80 4.59
N ILE A 111 -7.60 7.30 4.25
CA ILE A 111 -6.83 8.19 5.12
C ILE A 111 -7.54 9.54 5.12
N THR A 112 -7.89 10.01 6.31
CA THR A 112 -8.59 11.29 6.48
C THR A 112 -7.65 12.39 6.92
N ASN A 113 -6.65 12.05 7.74
CA ASN A 113 -5.64 12.99 8.18
C ASN A 113 -4.40 12.24 8.71
N ILE A 114 -3.25 12.90 8.66
CA ILE A 114 -2.02 12.50 9.35
C ILE A 114 -1.43 13.78 9.92
N GLU A 115 -0.99 13.76 11.17
CA GLU A 115 -0.38 14.91 11.83
C GLU A 115 0.93 14.46 12.48
N ILE A 116 2.00 15.17 12.16
CA ILE A 116 3.32 14.90 12.74
C ILE A 116 3.71 16.10 13.59
N TYR A 117 4.11 15.83 14.84
CA TYR A 117 4.61 16.81 15.79
C TYR A 117 6.01 16.44 16.22
N THR A 118 6.72 17.41 16.81
CA THR A 118 8.02 17.18 17.41
C THR A 118 8.14 17.87 18.77
N ASN A 119 9.01 17.35 19.63
CA ASN A 119 9.28 17.89 20.98
C ASN A 119 10.19 19.13 20.98
N ASN A 120 10.98 19.35 19.92
CA ASN A 120 11.94 20.45 19.81
C ASN A 120 11.69 21.29 18.56
N ASP A 121 12.11 22.55 18.58
CA ASP A 121 12.02 23.41 17.39
C ASP A 121 12.90 22.81 16.28
N TYR A 122 12.29 22.46 15.15
CA TYR A 122 13.03 21.91 14.01
C TYR A 122 13.79 23.01 13.27
N ASN A 123 13.14 24.17 13.10
CA ASN A 123 13.73 25.41 12.63
C ASN A 123 12.85 26.61 13.04
N SER A 124 13.31 27.83 12.78
CA SER A 124 12.56 29.06 13.08
C SER A 124 11.09 29.11 12.61
N MET A 125 10.71 28.35 11.57
CA MET A 125 9.34 28.28 11.03
C MET A 125 8.53 27.08 11.54
N ASN A 126 9.19 26.07 12.10
CA ASN A 126 8.62 24.78 12.50
C ASN A 126 8.94 24.54 13.98
N GLN A 127 8.13 25.12 14.86
CA GLN A 127 8.37 25.10 16.30
C GLN A 127 7.78 23.84 16.96
N SER A 128 8.32 23.48 18.12
CA SER A 128 7.86 22.38 18.95
C SER A 128 6.34 22.46 19.20
N GLY A 129 5.68 21.29 19.16
CA GLY A 129 4.24 21.18 19.35
C GLY A 129 3.37 21.68 18.19
N GLN A 130 3.95 22.20 17.11
CA GLN A 130 3.22 22.50 15.87
C GLN A 130 3.12 21.26 14.98
N ASN A 131 2.09 21.21 14.14
CA ASN A 131 2.04 20.24 13.06
C ASN A 131 3.10 20.62 12.02
N ILE A 132 4.01 19.69 11.77
CA ILE A 132 5.18 19.86 10.89
C ILE A 132 5.09 19.01 9.61
N ASN A 133 3.88 18.62 9.17
CA ASN A 133 3.68 17.85 7.94
C ASN A 133 4.40 18.43 6.71
N GLN A 134 4.54 19.75 6.63
CA GLN A 134 5.27 20.46 5.58
C GLN A 134 6.73 19.99 5.44
N LEU A 135 7.33 19.48 6.51
CA LEU A 135 8.70 18.96 6.52
C LEU A 135 8.83 17.55 5.95
N PHE A 136 7.71 16.86 5.67
CA PHE A 136 7.72 15.47 5.27
C PHE A 136 7.22 15.26 3.85
N ASP A 137 7.96 14.45 3.10
CA ASP A 137 7.43 13.69 1.99
C ASP A 137 6.95 12.32 2.49
N VAL A 138 6.07 11.68 1.74
CA VAL A 138 5.61 10.31 1.99
C VAL A 138 5.88 9.43 0.78
N LEU A 139 6.50 8.28 1.04
CA LEU A 139 6.65 7.18 0.10
C LEU A 139 5.52 6.18 0.35
N VAL A 140 4.78 5.84 -0.69
CA VAL A 140 3.54 5.06 -0.58
C VAL A 140 3.68 3.74 -1.34
N LEU A 141 3.36 2.64 -0.67
CA LEU A 141 3.25 1.31 -1.28
C LEU A 141 1.80 0.81 -1.18
N ASN A 142 1.08 0.80 -2.30
CA ASN A 142 -0.32 0.39 -2.37
C ASN A 142 -0.53 -1.11 -2.67
N HIS A 143 0.50 -1.82 -3.12
CA HIS A 143 0.37 -3.20 -3.56
C HIS A 143 1.61 -4.03 -3.23
N PHE A 144 1.36 -5.28 -2.81
CA PHE A 144 2.36 -6.33 -2.72
C PHE A 144 2.73 -6.84 -4.13
N SER A 145 3.41 -6.02 -4.94
CA SER A 145 4.08 -6.53 -6.13
C SER A 145 5.42 -7.18 -5.75
N SER A 146 5.87 -8.16 -6.54
CA SER A 146 7.15 -8.86 -6.33
C SER A 146 8.37 -7.92 -6.27
N PHE A 147 8.21 -6.69 -6.76
CA PHE A 147 9.15 -5.59 -6.57
C PHE A 147 8.37 -4.41 -5.99
N PRO A 148 8.63 -3.99 -4.74
CA PRO A 148 7.95 -2.85 -4.16
C PRO A 148 8.46 -1.58 -4.87
N TYR A 149 7.55 -0.92 -5.58
CA TYR A 149 7.79 0.42 -6.13
C TYR A 149 7.05 1.40 -5.24
N TYR A 150 7.78 2.36 -4.68
CA TYR A 150 7.20 3.42 -3.89
C TYR A 150 6.88 4.60 -4.78
N GLU A 151 5.70 5.18 -4.57
CA GLU A 151 5.34 6.47 -5.16
C GLU A 151 5.60 7.56 -4.12
N LYS A 152 6.29 8.63 -4.52
CA LYS A 152 6.65 9.75 -3.65
C LYS A 152 5.65 10.89 -3.82
N PHE A 153 5.18 11.43 -2.69
CA PHE A 153 4.29 12.59 -2.65
C PHE A 153 4.72 13.56 -1.56
N ASP A 154 4.37 14.84 -1.73
CA ASP A 154 4.30 15.76 -0.59
C ASP A 154 3.20 15.27 0.37
N LEU A 155 3.49 15.23 1.68
CA LEU A 155 2.54 14.67 2.66
C LEU A 155 1.20 15.44 2.70
N ILE A 156 1.24 16.77 2.64
CA ILE A 156 0.02 17.59 2.71
C ILE A 156 -0.80 17.37 1.44
N GLU A 157 -0.15 17.36 0.27
CA GLU A 157 -0.83 17.07 -1.00
C GLU A 157 -1.44 15.66 -1.00
N TYR A 158 -0.69 14.65 -0.55
CA TYR A 158 -1.15 13.27 -0.49
C TYR A 158 -2.42 13.13 0.34
N ILE A 159 -2.46 13.68 1.57
CA ILE A 159 -3.65 13.64 2.44
C ILE A 159 -4.85 14.31 1.75
N ASN A 160 -4.63 15.45 1.09
CA ASN A 160 -5.69 16.20 0.40
C ASN A 160 -6.29 15.45 -0.80
N THR A 161 -5.61 14.43 -1.35
CA THR A 161 -6.20 13.56 -2.38
C THR A 161 -7.26 12.59 -1.83
N ASN A 162 -7.44 12.53 -0.50
CA ASN A 162 -8.32 11.59 0.19
C ASN A 162 -8.02 10.13 -0.23
N PRO A 163 -6.76 9.68 -0.01
CA PRO A 163 -6.28 8.43 -0.56
C PRO A 163 -6.89 7.24 0.17
N ASN A 164 -7.01 6.12 -0.54
CA ASN A 164 -7.27 4.84 0.10
C ASN A 164 -6.07 4.46 0.98
N ILE A 165 -6.30 3.63 1.98
CA ILE A 165 -5.21 3.17 2.85
C ILE A 165 -4.19 2.34 2.04
N ALA A 166 -2.93 2.72 2.17
CA ALA A 166 -1.78 2.02 1.60
C ALA A 166 -1.30 0.90 2.54
N ASN A 167 -0.54 -0.04 1.99
CA ASN A 167 0.06 -1.13 2.76
C ASN A 167 1.21 -0.61 3.63
N GLU A 168 1.97 0.34 3.08
CA GLU A 168 3.10 0.96 3.76
C GLU A 168 3.16 2.45 3.41
N LEU A 169 3.41 3.27 4.42
CA LEU A 169 3.75 4.68 4.31
C LEU A 169 5.10 4.90 4.97
N ILE A 170 6.01 5.60 4.29
CA ILE A 170 7.30 5.96 4.85
C ILE A 170 7.44 7.47 4.77
N PHE A 171 7.50 8.13 5.91
CA PHE A 171 7.71 9.57 6.02
C PHE A 171 9.20 9.85 6.03
N VAL A 172 9.64 10.78 5.18
CA VAL A 172 11.03 11.21 5.05
C VAL A 172 11.13 12.72 5.14
N LEU A 173 12.18 13.23 5.77
CA LEU A 173 12.41 14.67 5.92
C LEU A 173 12.84 15.30 4.60
N LYS A 174 12.27 16.46 4.27
CA LYS A 174 12.61 17.25 3.06
C LYS A 174 13.84 18.12 3.24
N GLU A 175 14.08 18.58 4.46
CA GLU A 175 15.14 19.52 4.78
C GLU A 175 15.76 19.20 6.15
N ALA A 176 17.00 19.65 6.34
CA ALA A 176 17.73 19.45 7.57
C ALA A 176 17.18 20.33 8.72
N PRO A 177 17.33 19.91 9.99
CA PRO A 177 17.01 20.77 11.12
C PRO A 177 17.97 21.97 11.17
N GLU A 178 17.57 23.05 11.85
CA GLU A 178 18.41 24.25 11.99
C GLU A 178 19.67 23.99 12.84
N ASN A 179 19.65 22.99 13.72
CA ASN A 179 20.81 22.51 14.46
C ASN A 179 20.75 20.98 14.56
N ASN A 180 21.91 20.34 14.77
CA ASN A 180 21.90 18.93 15.19
C ASN A 180 21.29 18.89 16.60
N ASP A 181 20.21 18.14 16.75
CA ASP A 181 19.49 18.06 18.02
C ASP A 181 18.78 16.71 18.14
N ASN A 182 18.36 16.39 19.35
CA ASN A 182 17.56 15.22 19.66
C ASN A 182 16.08 15.52 19.41
N PHE A 183 15.43 14.69 18.62
CA PHE A 183 14.02 14.81 18.30
C PHE A 183 13.26 13.57 18.74
N ILE A 184 12.04 13.80 19.23
CA ILE A 184 10.97 12.83 19.41
C ILE A 184 9.85 13.29 18.48
N PHE A 185 9.37 12.39 17.64
CA PHE A 185 8.23 12.66 16.76
C PHE A 185 6.99 11.96 17.29
N GLU A 186 5.87 12.68 17.32
CA GLU A 186 4.55 12.11 17.57
C GLU A 186 3.77 12.12 16.25
N ILE A 187 3.33 10.95 15.81
CA ILE A 187 2.53 10.76 14.61
C ILE A 187 1.13 10.39 15.03
N LYS A 188 0.15 11.16 14.59
CA LYS A 188 -1.28 10.87 14.73
C LYS A 188 -1.85 10.58 13.36
N TYR A 189 -2.42 9.40 13.21
CA TYR A 189 -2.94 8.89 11.96
C TYR A 189 -4.45 8.68 12.11
N TYR A 190 -5.23 9.19 11.16
CA TYR A 190 -6.68 9.12 11.18
C TYR A 190 -7.22 8.55 9.88
N GLN A 191 -8.13 7.60 10.00
CA GLN A 191 -8.79 6.96 8.87
C GLN A 191 -10.29 6.84 9.09
N ASN A 192 -11.04 6.75 8.01
CA ASN A 192 -12.41 6.26 8.04
C ASN A 192 -12.36 4.75 7.79
N GLY A 193 -12.07 4.00 8.85
CA GLY A 193 -11.88 2.56 8.78
C GLY A 193 -13.04 1.77 9.39
N ILE A 194 -13.01 0.45 9.17
CA ILE A 194 -14.07 -0.43 9.67
C ILE A 194 -13.87 -0.69 11.18
N ASP A 195 -12.65 -1.09 11.57
CA ASP A 195 -12.32 -1.43 12.96
C ASP A 195 -11.36 -0.42 13.61
N LEU A 196 -10.61 0.33 12.81
CA LEU A 196 -9.61 1.30 13.26
C LEU A 196 -9.96 2.67 12.67
N ASN A 197 -9.98 3.71 13.49
CA ASN A 197 -10.22 5.09 13.03
C ASN A 197 -9.08 6.04 13.40
N GLU A 198 -8.33 5.72 14.44
CA GLU A 198 -7.21 6.52 14.92
C GLU A 198 -6.07 5.61 15.36
N TYR A 199 -4.85 6.09 15.17
CA TYR A 199 -3.62 5.45 15.60
C TYR A 199 -2.61 6.54 15.97
N SER A 200 -1.83 6.29 17.04
CA SER A 200 -0.79 7.21 17.47
C SER A 200 0.50 6.45 17.74
N PHE A 201 1.60 7.01 17.27
CA PHE A 201 2.94 6.49 17.51
C PHE A 201 3.86 7.62 17.98
N VAL A 202 4.68 7.35 18.99
CA VAL A 202 5.71 8.28 19.47
C VAL A 202 7.05 7.58 19.31
N THR A 203 7.97 8.20 18.58
CA THR A 203 9.30 7.65 18.36
C THR A 203 10.10 7.65 19.66
N ASN A 204 11.15 6.84 19.73
CA ASN A 204 12.23 7.10 20.67
C ASN A 204 12.96 8.40 20.30
N GLU A 205 13.68 8.96 21.27
CA GLU A 205 14.55 10.11 21.04
C GLU A 205 15.71 9.73 20.13
N ILE A 206 15.97 10.53 19.10
CA ILE A 206 17.05 10.32 18.13
C ILE A 206 17.69 11.65 17.74
N GLU A 207 19.02 11.69 17.65
CA GLU A 207 19.72 12.85 17.12
C GLU A 207 19.56 12.91 15.59
N ILE A 208 18.96 13.99 15.08
CA ILE A 208 18.89 14.24 13.63
C ILE A 208 19.99 15.24 13.27
N ARG A 209 20.90 14.82 12.37
CA ARG A 209 22.04 15.61 11.93
C ARG A 209 21.78 16.27 10.57
N LYS A 210 22.33 17.47 10.39
CA LYS A 210 22.36 18.15 9.09
C LYS A 210 23.17 17.40 8.03
N GLU A 211 24.24 16.74 8.46
CA GLU A 211 25.16 15.92 7.64
C GLU A 211 25.45 14.59 8.34
#